data_AF-A0A5C3MI17-F1
#
_entry.id   AF-A0A5C3MI17-F1
#
_cell.length_a   1.000
_cell.length_b   1.000
_cell.length_c   1.000
_cell.angle_alpha   90.00
_cell.angle_beta   90.00
_cell.angle_gamma   90.00
#
_symmetry.space_group_name_H-M   'P 1'
#
loop_
_entity.id
_entity.type
_entity.pdbx_description
1 polymer ?
#
loop_
_entity_poly.entity_id
_entity_poly.type
_entity_poly.pdbx_seq_one_letter_code
_entity_poly.pdbx_strand_id
1 'polypeptide(L)'
;MAAAALLLAPSTPPDYHRVISPTLRIPSDPQISIPVGILACQRDPLLRTLDTTVVSVSLSQVAPVAAGKKTKKAVLAPVIPNDPIVEVILHDTVIFPEGGGQPTDTGIITTSNNTTWDVVQAKRHGGHAVHYVRVQNGDINAALLAFSPGARVTVSLGQKDYDRRYDHMSMHTSQHLLSALLETRLNLPTLSWSLTSYPSPCYVEVPRGMNQEEIASIQDEANRLVFEGRRIHVEVEELDQEQEQAKTVPILESGRAVGKALPGDYTGGVKRVVVIDGVDRNPCCGTHLPSIHNLQLFLLPHTDALSRSSTTTARLYFLAGPRLIAHLTSTHALLTATGSVLSCGTPLVPERVAQVVEERRKAEKRLADVELELAEQIARDFLHQMIEGELFKKYVHRTDDTGNALGFLSAIASAMANTAAGKSFVVVLSSSPSIQTASSVSTVLVVGSNDKTVKDVGEGLKTKLGVKGGGKGPRWSGKFIGVWKDTRESPIVDEVLLGL
;
A
#
# COMPACT_ATOMS: atom_id res chain seq x y z
N MET A 1 18.78 -8.79 39.06
CA MET A 1 18.61 -10.17 38.59
C MET A 1 17.53 -10.16 37.51
N ALA A 2 17.89 -9.80 36.28
CA ALA A 2 16.97 -9.91 35.15
C ALA A 2 16.98 -11.38 34.72
N ALA A 3 15.93 -12.12 35.06
CA ALA A 3 15.67 -13.40 34.43
C ALA A 3 15.46 -13.09 32.94
N ALA A 4 16.47 -13.37 32.12
CA ALA A 4 16.29 -13.45 30.68
C ALA A 4 15.28 -14.58 30.47
N ALA A 5 14.01 -14.23 30.25
CA ALA A 5 13.04 -15.18 29.75
C ALA A 5 13.59 -15.66 28.41
N LEU A 6 14.19 -16.86 28.41
CA LEU A 6 14.46 -17.61 27.20
C LEU A 6 13.09 -17.85 26.57
N LEU A 7 12.71 -16.97 25.65
CA LEU A 7 11.61 -17.25 24.72
C LEU A 7 12.07 -18.45 23.91
N LEU A 8 11.63 -19.65 24.31
CA LEU A 8 11.82 -20.86 23.53
C LEU A 8 11.29 -20.58 22.13
N ALA A 9 12.08 -20.94 21.10
CA ALA A 9 11.61 -20.88 19.73
C ALA A 9 10.29 -21.66 19.65
N PRO A 10 9.27 -21.15 18.93
CA PRO A 10 8.00 -21.84 18.82
C PRO A 10 8.25 -23.25 18.26
N SER A 11 7.65 -24.24 18.91
CA SER A 11 7.66 -25.64 18.48
C SER A 11 6.24 -26.10 18.23
N THR A 12 6.03 -26.94 17.23
CA THR A 12 4.72 -27.54 16.97
C THR A 12 4.42 -28.60 18.05
N PRO A 13 3.32 -28.47 18.81
CA PRO A 13 2.92 -29.48 19.79
C PRO A 13 2.63 -30.83 19.11
N PRO A 14 2.90 -31.97 19.76
CA PRO A 14 2.64 -33.29 19.18
C PRO A 14 1.16 -33.53 18.79
N ASP A 15 0.23 -32.87 19.47
CA ASP A 15 -1.21 -32.96 19.23
C ASP A 15 -1.75 -31.85 18.30
N TYR A 16 -0.87 -31.09 17.65
CA TYR A 16 -1.29 -30.11 16.64
C TYR A 16 -2.03 -30.78 15.49
N HIS A 17 -1.56 -31.92 15.00
CA HIS A 17 -2.21 -32.66 13.92
C HIS A 17 -3.00 -33.86 14.45
N ARG A 18 -4.32 -33.86 14.22
CA ARG A 18 -5.24 -34.88 14.75
C ARG A 18 -5.99 -35.55 13.61
N VAL A 19 -5.75 -36.84 13.44
CA VAL A 19 -6.56 -37.69 12.56
C VAL A 19 -7.80 -38.10 13.33
N ILE A 20 -8.96 -37.59 12.94
CA ILE A 20 -10.25 -37.86 13.62
C ILE A 20 -11.06 -38.93 12.90
N SER A 21 -10.67 -39.33 11.69
CA SER A 21 -11.24 -40.48 10.98
C SER A 21 -10.53 -41.78 11.36
N PRO A 22 -11.27 -42.86 11.71
CA PRO A 22 -10.67 -44.15 12.04
C PRO A 22 -10.05 -44.86 10.83
N THR A 23 -10.43 -44.49 9.61
CA THR A 23 -10.02 -45.11 8.35
C THR A 23 -8.90 -44.35 7.65
N LEU A 24 -8.77 -43.04 7.88
CA LEU A 24 -7.70 -42.24 7.28
C LEU A 24 -6.33 -42.72 7.78
N ARG A 25 -5.43 -43.00 6.84
CA ARG A 25 -4.02 -43.34 7.10
C ARG A 25 -3.13 -42.45 6.27
N ILE A 26 -2.05 -41.96 6.89
CA ILE A 26 -0.99 -41.26 6.17
C ILE A 26 -0.19 -42.34 5.41
N PRO A 27 -0.06 -42.25 4.07
CA PRO A 27 0.72 -43.21 3.31
C PRO A 27 2.15 -43.32 3.84
N SER A 28 2.61 -44.55 4.10
CA SER A 28 3.98 -44.83 4.54
C SER A 28 4.87 -45.36 3.42
N ASP A 29 4.28 -45.76 2.29
CA ASP A 29 5.03 -46.21 1.11
C ASP A 29 5.69 -44.99 0.45
N PRO A 30 7.05 -44.94 0.39
CA PRO A 30 7.77 -43.82 -0.21
C PRO A 30 7.56 -43.66 -1.71
N GLN A 31 6.90 -44.63 -2.39
CA GLN A 31 6.52 -44.51 -3.80
C GLN A 31 5.16 -43.84 -4.01
N ILE A 32 4.39 -43.62 -2.94
CA ILE A 32 3.06 -42.97 -3.01
C ILE A 32 3.19 -41.58 -2.40
N SER A 33 2.78 -40.54 -3.13
CA SER A 33 2.78 -39.19 -2.56
C SER A 33 1.67 -39.00 -1.53
N ILE A 34 2.00 -38.33 -0.43
CA ILE A 34 1.06 -37.95 0.61
C ILE A 34 0.14 -36.85 0.07
N PRO A 35 -1.19 -36.97 0.24
CA PRO A 35 -2.11 -36.02 -0.35
C PRO A 35 -2.06 -34.64 0.33
N VAL A 36 -2.31 -33.60 -0.46
CA VAL A 36 -2.46 -32.22 0.03
C VAL A 36 -3.62 -32.16 1.04
N GLY A 37 -3.31 -31.63 2.23
CA GLY A 37 -4.18 -31.62 3.40
C GLY A 37 -3.55 -32.35 4.60
N ILE A 38 -2.65 -33.31 4.34
CA ILE A 38 -1.86 -34.02 5.37
C ILE A 38 -0.36 -34.03 5.05
N LEU A 39 0.18 -33.09 4.27
CA LEU A 39 1.62 -32.97 4.03
C LEU A 39 2.39 -32.63 5.31
N ALA A 40 3.70 -32.92 5.36
CA ALA A 40 4.55 -32.56 6.49
C ALA A 40 4.43 -31.08 6.87
N CYS A 41 4.40 -30.17 5.90
CA CYS A 41 4.18 -28.74 6.15
C CYS A 41 2.82 -28.38 6.75
N GLN A 42 1.83 -29.26 6.65
CA GLN A 42 0.48 -29.09 7.22
C GLN A 42 0.30 -29.84 8.53
N ARG A 43 1.10 -30.88 8.79
CA ARG A 43 1.16 -31.64 10.05
C ARG A 43 2.08 -30.97 11.07
N ASP A 44 3.21 -30.44 10.61
CA ASP A 44 4.14 -29.62 11.37
C ASP A 44 4.45 -28.33 10.59
N PRO A 45 3.73 -27.23 10.89
CA PRO A 45 3.86 -25.97 10.16
C PRO A 45 5.22 -25.27 10.37
N LEU A 46 5.95 -25.63 11.43
CA LEU A 46 7.25 -25.04 11.78
C LEU A 46 8.43 -25.90 11.30
N LEU A 47 8.16 -27.09 10.75
CA LEU A 47 9.17 -27.96 10.16
C LEU A 47 9.82 -27.28 8.94
N ARG A 48 11.16 -27.16 8.98
CA ARG A 48 11.93 -26.43 7.96
C ARG A 48 12.58 -27.31 6.92
N THR A 49 12.92 -28.54 7.32
CA THR A 49 13.71 -29.49 6.53
C THR A 49 13.12 -30.88 6.67
N LEU A 50 13.12 -31.65 5.59
CA LEU A 50 12.63 -33.04 5.57
C LEU A 50 13.40 -33.87 4.55
N ASP A 51 13.87 -35.04 4.97
CA ASP A 51 14.35 -36.07 4.06
C ASP A 51 13.18 -36.86 3.49
N THR A 52 13.10 -36.95 2.17
CA THR A 52 11.97 -37.53 1.44
C THR A 52 12.46 -38.30 0.21
N THR A 53 11.51 -38.93 -0.49
CA THR A 53 11.77 -39.72 -1.69
C THR A 53 11.07 -39.08 -2.88
N VAL A 54 11.73 -39.08 -4.04
CA VAL A 54 11.12 -38.66 -5.30
C VAL A 54 10.17 -39.74 -5.79
N VAL A 55 8.91 -39.37 -6.04
CA VAL A 55 7.88 -40.26 -6.58
C VAL A 55 7.91 -40.22 -8.11
N SER A 56 7.98 -39.03 -8.70
CA SER A 56 8.06 -38.87 -10.14
C SER A 56 8.69 -37.54 -10.54
N VAL A 57 9.23 -37.50 -11.76
CA VAL A 57 9.70 -36.29 -12.41
C VAL A 57 9.22 -36.24 -13.86
N SER A 58 8.85 -35.05 -14.34
CA SER A 58 8.52 -34.79 -15.74
C SER A 58 9.00 -33.42 -16.17
N LEU A 59 9.26 -33.22 -17.46
CA LEU A 59 9.50 -31.89 -18.01
C LEU A 59 8.18 -31.09 -17.97
N SER A 60 8.21 -29.87 -17.43
CA SER A 60 7.01 -29.04 -17.40
C SER A 60 6.65 -28.60 -18.82
N GLN A 61 5.46 -28.95 -19.28
CA GLN A 61 4.91 -28.40 -20.51
C GLN A 61 4.37 -27.01 -20.16
N VAL A 62 5.12 -25.95 -20.48
CA VAL A 62 4.62 -24.58 -20.28
C VAL A 62 3.35 -24.42 -21.11
N ALA A 63 2.18 -24.40 -20.47
CA ALA A 63 0.96 -23.99 -21.14
C ALA A 63 1.17 -22.54 -21.62
N PRO A 64 0.89 -22.22 -22.90
CA PRO A 64 0.99 -20.84 -23.36
C PRO A 64 0.10 -19.98 -22.47
N VAL A 65 0.66 -18.89 -21.94
CA VAL A 65 -0.11 -17.91 -21.18
C VAL A 65 -1.25 -17.47 -22.08
N ALA A 66 -2.47 -17.90 -21.77
CA ALA A 66 -3.65 -17.48 -22.52
C ALA A 66 -3.72 -15.96 -22.45
N ALA A 67 -3.46 -15.31 -23.58
CA ALA A 67 -3.67 -13.89 -23.76
C ALA A 67 -5.18 -13.61 -23.60
N GLY A 68 -5.60 -13.28 -22.38
CA GLY A 68 -6.96 -12.82 -22.13
C GLY A 68 -7.69 -13.54 -21.00
N LYS A 69 -7.29 -13.27 -19.75
CA LYS A 69 -8.24 -13.00 -18.65
C LYS A 69 -7.46 -12.40 -17.49
N LYS A 70 -7.52 -11.07 -17.36
CA LYS A 70 -7.07 -10.34 -16.17
C LYS A 70 -7.96 -10.74 -14.99
N THR A 71 -7.65 -11.86 -14.33
CA THR A 71 -8.13 -12.11 -12.98
C THR A 71 -7.22 -11.35 -12.02
N LYS A 72 -7.75 -10.30 -11.38
CA LYS A 72 -7.04 -9.42 -10.43
C LYS A 72 -6.63 -10.12 -9.11
N LYS A 73 -6.38 -11.43 -9.08
CA LYS A 73 -6.33 -12.22 -7.84
C LYS A 73 -4.99 -12.84 -7.42
N ALA A 74 -3.94 -12.76 -8.23
CA ALA A 74 -2.64 -13.33 -7.86
C ALA A 74 -1.54 -12.25 -7.86
N VAL A 75 -1.45 -11.47 -6.79
CA VAL A 75 -0.40 -10.43 -6.61
C VAL A 75 0.90 -11.03 -6.03
N LEU A 76 0.89 -12.31 -5.61
CA LEU A 76 1.97 -12.92 -4.82
C LEU A 76 2.55 -14.22 -5.38
N ALA A 77 2.12 -14.67 -6.57
CA ALA A 77 2.78 -15.80 -7.21
C ALA A 77 4.20 -15.38 -7.65
N PRO A 78 5.26 -16.16 -7.35
CA PRO A 78 6.58 -15.92 -7.88
C PRO A 78 6.54 -15.89 -9.42
N VAL A 79 7.32 -14.99 -10.04
CA VAL A 79 7.46 -14.95 -11.50
C VAL A 79 8.18 -16.23 -11.93
N ILE A 80 7.52 -17.03 -12.77
CA ILE A 80 8.13 -18.21 -13.37
C ILE A 80 9.18 -17.73 -14.39
N PRO A 81 10.47 -18.09 -14.24
CA PRO A 81 11.51 -17.74 -15.21
C PRO A 81 11.24 -18.36 -16.59
N ASN A 82 11.84 -17.79 -17.65
CA ASN A 82 11.88 -18.39 -19.00
C ASN A 82 12.81 -19.61 -19.10
N ASP A 83 13.43 -20.02 -17.99
CA ASP A 83 14.32 -21.18 -17.92
C ASP A 83 13.50 -22.49 -18.01
N PRO A 84 14.08 -23.59 -18.52
CA PRO A 84 13.41 -24.89 -18.44
C PRO A 84 13.16 -25.29 -16.98
N ILE A 85 11.97 -25.86 -16.74
CA ILE A 85 11.50 -26.28 -15.41
C ILE A 85 11.06 -27.73 -15.47
N VAL A 86 11.38 -28.49 -14.42
CA VAL A 86 10.85 -29.85 -14.22
C VAL A 86 9.82 -29.85 -13.10
N GLU A 87 8.83 -30.72 -13.24
CA GLU A 87 7.80 -31.00 -12.25
C GLU A 87 8.22 -32.22 -11.44
N VAL A 88 8.41 -32.03 -10.13
CA VAL A 88 8.85 -33.09 -9.22
C VAL A 88 7.73 -33.35 -8.21
N ILE A 89 7.31 -34.61 -8.11
CA ILE A 89 6.41 -35.08 -7.05
C ILE A 89 7.26 -35.83 -6.02
N LEU A 90 7.09 -35.44 -4.77
CA LEU A 90 7.78 -36.06 -3.63
C LEU A 90 6.80 -36.89 -2.81
N HIS A 91 7.30 -37.87 -2.07
CA HIS A 91 6.51 -38.63 -1.11
C HIS A 91 5.86 -37.69 -0.09
N ASP A 92 6.66 -36.79 0.48
CA ASP A 92 6.24 -35.74 1.40
C ASP A 92 7.11 -34.49 1.26
N THR A 93 6.63 -33.34 1.76
CA THR A 93 7.31 -32.04 1.58
C THR A 93 7.03 -31.03 2.69
N VAL A 94 8.05 -30.20 2.97
CA VAL A 94 7.94 -28.99 3.82
C VAL A 94 7.50 -27.76 3.01
N ILE A 95 7.51 -27.83 1.67
CA ILE A 95 7.09 -26.74 0.78
C ILE A 95 5.58 -26.81 0.62
N PHE A 96 4.89 -25.75 1.05
CA PHE A 96 3.44 -25.64 0.94
C PHE A 96 3.07 -25.23 -0.49
N PRO A 97 2.22 -26.01 -1.21
CA PRO A 97 1.88 -25.73 -2.60
C PRO A 97 1.03 -24.46 -2.75
N GLU A 98 -0.16 -24.43 -2.16
CA GLU A 98 -1.06 -23.26 -2.07
C GLU A 98 -2.38 -23.73 -1.45
N GLY A 99 -3.16 -22.80 -0.89
CA GLY A 99 -4.48 -23.15 -0.35
C GLY A 99 -5.05 -22.11 0.60
N GLY A 100 -6.38 -22.01 0.67
CA GLY A 100 -7.07 -21.10 1.58
C GLY A 100 -6.88 -19.61 1.29
N GLY A 101 -6.26 -19.23 0.16
CA GLY A 101 -5.84 -17.86 -0.13
C GLY A 101 -4.39 -17.56 0.24
N GLN A 102 -3.68 -18.52 0.84
CA GLN A 102 -2.25 -18.43 1.12
C GLN A 102 -1.42 -18.81 -0.13
N PRO A 103 -0.44 -17.99 -0.54
CA PRO A 103 0.44 -18.28 -1.65
C PRO A 103 1.38 -19.48 -1.40
N THR A 104 1.89 -20.04 -2.50
CA THR A 104 2.96 -21.05 -2.49
C THR A 104 4.18 -20.62 -1.71
N ASP A 105 4.80 -21.58 -1.06
CA ASP A 105 6.17 -21.48 -0.60
C ASP A 105 7.17 -21.64 -1.74
N THR A 106 8.41 -21.30 -1.42
CA THR A 106 9.62 -21.49 -2.23
C THR A 106 10.65 -22.21 -1.36
N GLY A 107 11.67 -22.79 -1.95
CA GLY A 107 12.68 -23.51 -1.18
C GLY A 107 13.70 -24.21 -2.06
N ILE A 108 14.39 -25.17 -1.48
CA ILE A 108 15.52 -25.88 -2.08
C ILE A 108 15.33 -27.38 -1.90
N ILE A 109 15.68 -28.15 -2.93
CA ILE A 109 15.84 -29.60 -2.83
C ILE A 109 17.33 -29.92 -3.00
N THR A 110 17.90 -30.66 -2.07
CA THR A 110 19.28 -31.15 -2.09
C THR A 110 19.30 -32.64 -2.41
N THR A 111 19.99 -33.01 -3.48
CA THR A 111 20.17 -34.41 -3.89
C THR A 111 21.32 -35.07 -3.13
N SER A 112 21.40 -36.40 -3.17
CA SER A 112 22.40 -37.19 -2.41
C SER A 112 23.87 -36.85 -2.72
N ASN A 113 24.15 -36.25 -3.88
CA ASN A 113 25.45 -35.72 -4.28
C ASN A 113 25.72 -34.28 -3.79
N ASN A 114 24.89 -33.75 -2.88
CA ASN A 114 24.92 -32.37 -2.36
C ASN A 114 24.66 -31.26 -3.41
N THR A 115 24.15 -31.60 -4.60
CA THR A 115 23.65 -30.58 -5.53
C THR A 115 22.34 -30.00 -5.02
N THR A 116 22.24 -28.67 -5.00
CA THR A 116 21.04 -27.93 -4.58
C THR A 116 20.24 -27.50 -5.79
N TRP A 117 18.91 -27.54 -5.70
CA TRP A 117 18.00 -27.20 -6.78
C TRP A 117 16.90 -26.28 -6.26
N ASP A 118 16.66 -25.17 -6.96
CA ASP A 118 15.68 -24.17 -6.52
C ASP A 118 14.25 -24.57 -6.90
N VAL A 119 13.37 -24.62 -5.91
CA VAL A 119 11.92 -24.74 -6.11
C VAL A 119 11.34 -23.34 -6.21
N VAL A 120 10.96 -22.95 -7.43
CA VAL A 120 10.44 -21.60 -7.71
C VAL A 120 8.95 -21.47 -7.40
N GLN A 121 8.23 -22.58 -7.40
CA GLN A 121 6.81 -22.65 -7.10
C GLN A 121 6.44 -24.10 -6.76
N ALA A 122 5.42 -24.28 -5.94
CA ALA A 122 4.69 -25.53 -5.84
C ALA A 122 3.21 -25.27 -6.13
N LYS A 123 2.49 -26.26 -6.66
CA LYS A 123 1.04 -26.20 -6.87
C LYS A 123 0.38 -27.51 -6.50
N ARG A 124 -0.91 -27.42 -6.18
CA ARG A 124 -1.75 -28.60 -6.03
C ARG A 124 -2.27 -29.03 -7.40
N HIS A 125 -2.02 -30.28 -7.77
CA HIS A 125 -2.67 -30.93 -8.93
C HIS A 125 -3.41 -32.18 -8.44
N GLY A 126 -4.73 -32.12 -8.43
CA GLY A 126 -5.56 -33.13 -7.76
C GLY A 126 -5.25 -33.20 -6.26
N GLY A 127 -4.83 -34.38 -5.81
CA GLY A 127 -4.35 -34.62 -4.44
C GLY A 127 -2.84 -34.39 -4.24
N HIS A 128 -2.07 -34.06 -5.27
CA HIS A 128 -0.61 -34.07 -5.21
C HIS A 128 0.02 -32.68 -5.08
N ALA A 129 1.12 -32.58 -4.34
CA ALA A 129 1.99 -31.41 -4.35
C ALA A 129 3.05 -31.55 -5.46
N VAL A 130 2.92 -30.71 -6.48
CA VAL A 130 3.85 -30.67 -7.62
C VAL A 130 4.81 -29.51 -7.43
N HIS A 131 6.10 -29.80 -7.42
CA HIS A 131 7.18 -28.83 -7.24
C HIS A 131 7.74 -28.45 -8.61
N TYR A 132 7.75 -27.15 -8.92
CA TYR A 132 8.37 -26.60 -10.12
C TYR A 132 9.82 -26.25 -9.79
N VAL A 133 10.74 -27.08 -10.28
CA VAL A 133 12.17 -26.98 -9.97
C VAL A 133 12.90 -26.40 -11.17
N ARG A 134 13.72 -25.37 -10.93
CA ARG A 134 14.52 -24.73 -12.00
C ARG A 134 15.63 -25.67 -12.46
N VAL A 135 15.75 -25.86 -13.77
CA VAL A 135 16.86 -26.60 -14.37
C VAL A 135 18.11 -25.72 -14.36
N GLN A 136 19.22 -26.26 -13.83
CA GLN A 136 20.50 -25.57 -13.80
C GLN A 136 21.19 -25.63 -15.15
N ASN A 137 21.71 -24.49 -15.62
CA ASN A 137 22.47 -24.37 -16.87
C ASN A 137 21.76 -24.95 -18.13
N GLY A 138 20.44 -25.08 -18.10
CA GLY A 138 19.65 -25.67 -19.19
C GLY A 138 19.80 -27.20 -19.36
N ASP A 139 20.51 -27.89 -18.46
CA ASP A 139 20.70 -29.35 -18.55
C ASP A 139 19.51 -30.13 -17.98
N ILE A 140 18.49 -30.32 -18.82
CA ILE A 140 17.27 -31.06 -18.47
C ILE A 140 17.59 -32.51 -18.10
N ASN A 141 18.57 -33.14 -18.75
CA ASN A 141 18.90 -34.54 -18.50
C ASN A 141 19.51 -34.72 -17.11
N ALA A 142 20.36 -33.79 -16.68
CA ALA A 142 20.87 -33.78 -15.32
C ALA A 142 19.73 -33.67 -14.29
N ALA A 143 18.73 -32.82 -14.53
CA ALA A 143 17.58 -32.69 -13.64
C ALA A 143 16.74 -33.98 -13.60
N LEU A 144 16.42 -34.59 -14.75
CA LEU A 144 15.66 -35.84 -14.81
C LEU A 144 16.38 -37.00 -14.12
N LEU A 145 17.71 -37.07 -14.25
CA LEU A 145 18.53 -38.08 -13.59
C LEU A 145 18.57 -37.87 -12.07
N ALA A 146 18.77 -36.62 -11.64
CA ALA A 146 18.85 -36.23 -10.24
C ALA A 146 17.55 -36.49 -9.48
N PHE A 147 16.40 -36.36 -10.15
CA PHE A 147 15.07 -36.62 -9.60
C PHE A 147 14.45 -37.91 -10.14
N SER A 148 15.26 -38.93 -10.43
CA SER A 148 14.74 -40.25 -10.83
C SER A 148 13.83 -40.83 -9.72
N PRO A 149 12.72 -41.52 -10.08
CA PRO A 149 11.84 -42.15 -9.08
C PRO A 149 12.62 -43.04 -8.11
N GLY A 150 12.35 -42.89 -6.81
CA GLY A 150 13.06 -43.58 -5.74
C GLY A 150 14.31 -42.84 -5.22
N ALA A 151 14.76 -41.77 -5.88
CA ALA A 151 15.89 -40.97 -5.40
C ALA A 151 15.58 -40.34 -4.03
N ARG A 152 16.57 -40.36 -3.13
CA ARG A 152 16.49 -39.72 -1.80
C ARG A 152 16.99 -38.28 -1.90
N VAL A 153 16.19 -37.36 -1.37
CA VAL A 153 16.47 -35.92 -1.39
C VAL A 153 16.11 -35.29 -0.05
N THR A 154 16.75 -34.18 0.26
CA THR A 154 16.43 -33.32 1.41
C THR A 154 15.75 -32.06 0.91
N VAL A 155 14.53 -31.79 1.38
CA VAL A 155 13.79 -30.55 1.06
C VAL A 155 13.97 -29.57 2.20
N SER A 156 14.25 -28.31 1.90
CA SER A 156 14.40 -27.25 2.89
C SER A 156 13.79 -25.94 2.42
N LEU A 157 13.17 -25.19 3.33
CA LEU A 157 12.78 -23.80 3.08
C LEU A 157 13.98 -22.84 3.14
N GLY A 158 15.09 -23.23 3.77
CA GLY A 158 16.13 -22.27 4.15
C GLY A 158 15.60 -21.17 5.09
N GLN A 159 16.45 -20.21 5.45
CA GLN A 159 16.05 -19.17 6.42
C GLN A 159 15.06 -18.15 5.81
N LYS A 160 15.34 -17.67 4.59
CA LYS A 160 14.54 -16.64 3.92
C LYS A 160 13.12 -17.11 3.63
N ASP A 161 12.94 -18.29 3.05
CA ASP A 161 11.59 -18.78 2.74
C ASP A 161 10.87 -19.27 3.99
N TYR A 162 11.59 -19.69 5.04
CA TYR A 162 10.98 -19.92 6.34
C TYR A 162 10.42 -18.62 6.95
N ASP A 163 11.15 -17.51 6.88
CA ASP A 163 10.66 -16.22 7.39
C ASP A 163 9.40 -15.78 6.63
N ARG A 164 9.36 -16.01 5.31
CA ARG A 164 8.17 -15.81 4.47
C ARG A 164 7.02 -16.74 4.86
N ARG A 165 7.28 -18.02 5.11
CA ARG A 165 6.28 -18.99 5.59
C ARG A 165 5.73 -18.56 6.94
N TYR A 166 6.58 -18.13 7.87
CA TYR A 166 6.17 -17.67 9.19
C TYR A 166 5.29 -16.42 9.12
N ASP A 167 5.65 -15.47 8.26
CA ASP A 167 4.81 -14.31 7.94
C ASP A 167 3.43 -14.74 7.40
N HIS A 168 3.40 -15.64 6.41
CA HIS A 168 2.16 -16.13 5.84
C HIS A 168 1.27 -16.82 6.88
N MET A 169 1.85 -17.70 7.72
CA MET A 169 1.12 -18.39 8.80
C MET A 169 0.57 -17.39 9.82
N SER A 170 1.35 -16.36 10.16
CA SER A 170 0.94 -15.30 11.08
C SER A 170 -0.28 -14.56 10.54
N MET A 171 -0.25 -14.17 9.26
CA MET A 171 -1.36 -13.45 8.63
C MET A 171 -2.60 -14.31 8.40
N HIS A 172 -2.41 -15.58 8.03
CA HIS A 172 -3.52 -16.51 7.86
C HIS A 172 -4.22 -16.81 9.19
N THR A 173 -3.44 -17.07 10.24
CA THR A 173 -3.96 -17.25 11.61
C THR A 173 -4.67 -15.99 12.11
N SER A 174 -4.10 -14.82 11.85
CA SER A 174 -4.69 -13.52 12.19
C SER A 174 -6.04 -13.31 11.50
N GLN A 175 -6.16 -13.71 10.24
CA GLN A 175 -7.42 -13.60 9.50
C GLN A 175 -8.51 -14.49 10.09
N HIS A 176 -8.19 -15.71 10.51
CA HIS A 176 -9.14 -16.61 11.18
C HIS A 176 -9.62 -16.02 12.51
N LEU A 177 -8.69 -15.54 13.35
CA LEU A 177 -9.03 -14.85 14.59
C LEU A 177 -9.96 -13.66 14.33
N LEU A 178 -9.59 -12.78 13.39
CA LEU A 178 -10.39 -11.61 13.06
C LEU A 178 -11.78 -11.99 12.54
N SER A 179 -11.88 -12.95 11.62
CA SER A 179 -13.17 -13.34 11.04
C SER A 179 -14.08 -13.98 12.09
N ALA A 180 -13.53 -14.80 12.99
CA ALA A 180 -14.28 -15.36 14.10
C ALA A 180 -14.82 -14.26 15.02
N LEU A 181 -14.01 -13.25 15.36
CA LEU A 181 -14.46 -12.13 16.20
C LEU A 181 -15.52 -11.26 15.51
N LEU A 182 -15.35 -10.93 14.23
CA LEU A 182 -16.32 -10.16 13.47
C LEU A 182 -17.68 -10.87 13.39
N GLU A 183 -17.66 -12.18 13.11
CA GLU A 183 -18.89 -12.98 13.01
C GLU A 183 -19.57 -13.15 14.37
N THR A 184 -18.82 -13.46 15.44
CA THR A 184 -19.39 -13.78 16.75
C THR A 184 -19.78 -12.56 17.57
N ARG A 185 -19.05 -11.45 17.44
CA ARG A 185 -19.30 -10.22 18.22
C ARG A 185 -20.21 -9.23 17.50
N LEU A 186 -20.13 -9.17 16.18
CA LEU A 186 -20.83 -8.15 15.37
C LEU A 186 -21.79 -8.74 14.34
N ASN A 187 -21.93 -10.06 14.28
CA ASN A 187 -22.69 -10.77 13.23
C ASN A 187 -22.28 -10.30 11.82
N LEU A 188 -20.98 -10.08 11.64
CA LEU A 188 -20.42 -9.48 10.44
C LEU A 188 -19.59 -10.52 9.66
N PRO A 189 -20.14 -11.14 8.60
CA PRO A 189 -19.45 -12.20 7.88
C PRO A 189 -18.29 -11.70 7.03
N THR A 190 -17.21 -12.49 6.97
CA THR A 190 -16.10 -12.24 6.04
C THR A 190 -16.50 -12.62 4.61
N LEU A 191 -16.54 -11.63 3.72
CA LEU A 191 -16.88 -11.80 2.30
C LEU A 191 -15.70 -12.36 1.51
N SER A 192 -14.51 -11.78 1.72
CA SER A 192 -13.25 -12.24 1.15
C SER A 192 -12.08 -11.78 2.02
N TRP A 193 -10.89 -12.32 1.78
CA TRP A 193 -9.67 -11.84 2.40
C TRP A 193 -8.52 -11.87 1.39
N SER A 194 -7.47 -11.12 1.69
CA SER A 194 -6.26 -11.10 0.87
C SER A 194 -5.03 -11.05 1.76
N LEU A 195 -4.15 -12.03 1.56
CA LEU A 195 -2.75 -11.93 1.97
C LEU A 195 -2.03 -11.03 0.96
N THR A 196 -1.50 -9.91 1.42
CA THR A 196 -0.83 -8.91 0.57
C THR A 196 0.68 -9.01 0.71
N SER A 197 1.42 -8.49 -0.27
CA SER A 197 2.87 -8.36 -0.18
C SER A 197 3.24 -7.36 0.91
N TYR A 198 4.15 -7.74 1.80
CA TYR A 198 4.80 -6.78 2.70
C TYR A 198 5.47 -5.67 1.87
N PRO A 199 5.39 -4.37 2.25
CA PRO A 199 4.93 -3.83 3.54
C PRO A 199 3.43 -3.55 3.66
N SER A 200 2.63 -3.85 2.65
CA SER A 200 1.19 -3.58 2.71
C SER A 200 0.51 -4.46 3.78
N PRO A 201 -0.44 -3.92 4.56
CA PRO A 201 -1.26 -4.72 5.46
C PRO A 201 -2.15 -5.72 4.70
N CYS A 202 -2.45 -6.85 5.33
CA CYS A 202 -3.48 -7.77 4.85
C CYS A 202 -4.87 -7.20 5.15
N TYR A 203 -5.92 -7.68 4.48
CA TYR A 203 -7.28 -7.22 4.75
C TYR A 203 -8.33 -8.32 4.62
N VAL A 204 -9.46 -8.11 5.32
CA VAL A 204 -10.73 -8.79 5.10
C VAL A 204 -11.74 -7.81 4.50
N GLU A 205 -12.59 -8.27 3.59
CA GLU A 205 -13.74 -7.52 3.10
C GLU A 205 -14.99 -7.91 3.89
N VAL A 206 -15.71 -6.92 4.40
CA VAL A 206 -16.94 -7.05 5.20
C VAL A 206 -18.11 -6.32 4.52
N PRO A 207 -19.37 -6.69 4.81
CA PRO A 207 -20.53 -6.16 4.10
C PRO A 207 -20.87 -4.70 4.43
N ARG A 208 -20.27 -4.11 5.47
CA ARG A 208 -20.42 -2.69 5.83
C ARG A 208 -19.16 -2.14 6.49
N GLY A 209 -19.04 -0.81 6.53
CA GLY A 209 -18.06 -0.13 7.38
C GLY A 209 -18.29 -0.38 8.87
N MET A 210 -17.21 -0.24 9.64
CA MET A 210 -17.23 -0.30 11.11
C MET A 210 -16.94 1.08 11.68
N ASN A 211 -17.56 1.41 12.81
CA ASN A 211 -17.23 2.62 13.54
C ASN A 211 -15.98 2.43 14.42
N GLN A 212 -15.48 3.51 15.01
CA GLN A 212 -14.24 3.47 15.81
C GLN A 212 -14.37 2.62 17.08
N GLU A 213 -15.54 2.57 17.69
CA GLU A 213 -15.82 1.78 18.90
C GLU A 213 -15.83 0.27 18.59
N GLU A 214 -16.44 -0.14 17.48
CA GLU A 214 -16.42 -1.51 16.99
C GLU A 214 -14.99 -1.97 16.67
N ILE A 215 -14.20 -1.11 16.00
CA ILE A 215 -12.80 -1.40 15.66
C ILE A 215 -11.97 -1.56 16.95
N ALA A 216 -12.09 -0.64 17.90
CA ALA A 216 -11.38 -0.70 19.17
C ALA A 216 -11.76 -1.97 19.96
N SER A 217 -13.05 -2.27 20.08
CA SER A 217 -13.54 -3.46 20.78
C SER A 217 -13.03 -4.76 20.19
N ILE A 218 -13.05 -4.90 18.85
CA ILE A 218 -12.52 -6.10 18.17
C ILE A 218 -11.00 -6.21 18.36
N GLN A 219 -10.28 -5.10 18.26
CA GLN A 219 -8.83 -5.10 18.46
C GLN A 219 -8.44 -5.48 19.89
N ASP A 220 -9.13 -4.94 20.89
CA ASP A 220 -8.87 -5.25 22.30
C ASP A 220 -9.15 -6.72 22.61
N GLU A 221 -10.27 -7.25 22.10
CA GLU A 221 -10.61 -8.67 22.25
C GLU A 221 -9.62 -9.59 21.53
N ALA A 222 -9.17 -9.22 20.33
CA ALA A 222 -8.14 -9.96 19.61
C ALA A 222 -6.83 -10.01 20.41
N ASN A 223 -6.38 -8.87 20.94
CA ASN A 223 -5.18 -8.81 21.78
C ASN A 223 -5.35 -9.58 23.10
N ARG A 224 -6.53 -9.56 23.72
CA ARG A 224 -6.83 -10.37 24.91
C ARG A 224 -6.68 -11.86 24.61
N LEU A 225 -7.25 -12.35 23.52
CA LEU A 225 -7.14 -13.76 23.11
C LEU A 225 -5.70 -14.14 22.73
N VAL A 226 -4.98 -13.26 22.03
CA VAL A 226 -3.55 -13.43 21.72
C VAL A 226 -2.72 -13.56 23.01
N PHE A 227 -3.00 -12.72 24.01
CA PHE A 227 -2.34 -12.77 25.31
C PHE A 227 -2.65 -14.07 26.07
N GLU A 228 -3.90 -14.53 26.05
CA GLU A 228 -4.28 -15.84 26.62
C GLU A 228 -3.60 -17.03 25.93
N GLY A 229 -3.21 -16.86 24.66
CA GLY A 229 -2.43 -17.85 23.93
C GLY A 229 -3.21 -19.11 23.56
N ARG A 230 -4.47 -18.97 23.11
CA ARG A 230 -5.31 -20.09 22.66
C ARG A 230 -4.55 -21.00 21.70
N ARG A 231 -4.63 -22.31 21.95
CA ARG A 231 -3.94 -23.31 21.15
C ARG A 231 -4.64 -23.46 19.81
N ILE A 232 -3.86 -23.85 18.81
CA ILE A 232 -4.33 -24.17 17.49
C ILE A 232 -4.00 -25.62 17.20
N HIS A 233 -4.96 -26.35 16.69
CA HIS A 233 -4.77 -27.70 16.15
C HIS A 233 -5.56 -27.86 14.85
N VAL A 234 -5.25 -28.93 14.13
CA VAL A 234 -5.87 -29.28 12.87
C VAL A 234 -6.48 -30.67 12.98
N GLU A 235 -7.73 -30.78 12.56
CA GLU A 235 -8.48 -32.02 12.49
C GLU A 235 -8.57 -32.44 11.03
N VAL A 236 -8.22 -33.70 10.75
CA VAL A 236 -8.30 -34.26 9.39
C VAL A 236 -9.17 -35.51 9.35
N GLU A 237 -10.03 -35.56 8.34
CA GLU A 237 -10.93 -36.67 8.05
C GLU A 237 -10.97 -36.96 6.54
N GLU A 238 -11.49 -38.14 6.17
CA GLU A 238 -11.71 -38.49 4.77
C GLU A 238 -12.71 -37.54 4.11
N LEU A 239 -12.46 -37.24 2.84
CA LEU A 239 -13.38 -36.46 2.04
C LEU A 239 -14.54 -37.36 1.57
N ASP A 240 -15.64 -37.36 2.31
CA ASP A 240 -16.87 -38.04 1.91
C ASP A 240 -17.78 -37.10 1.10
N GLN A 241 -17.87 -37.34 -0.20
CA GLN A 241 -18.65 -36.52 -1.14
C GLN A 241 -20.17 -36.61 -0.91
N GLU A 242 -20.67 -37.69 -0.30
CA GLU A 242 -22.10 -37.88 -0.01
C GLU A 242 -22.51 -37.20 1.32
N GLN A 243 -21.60 -37.11 2.30
CA GLN A 243 -21.89 -36.47 3.60
C GLN A 243 -21.86 -34.94 3.60
N GLU A 244 -21.12 -34.28 2.69
CA GLU A 244 -21.10 -32.81 2.61
C GLU A 244 -22.43 -32.22 2.10
N GLN A 245 -23.22 -32.98 1.35
CA GLN A 245 -24.53 -32.54 0.87
C GLN A 245 -25.63 -32.65 1.95
N ALA A 246 -25.36 -33.34 3.07
CA ALA A 246 -26.40 -33.84 3.96
C ALA A 246 -26.34 -33.39 5.44
N LYS A 247 -25.46 -32.46 5.87
CA LYS A 247 -25.39 -32.07 7.29
C LYS A 247 -25.64 -30.59 7.57
N THR A 248 -26.55 -30.37 8.53
CA THR A 248 -26.73 -29.15 9.33
C THR A 248 -25.39 -28.66 9.85
N VAL A 249 -25.12 -27.38 9.62
CA VAL A 249 -23.91 -26.69 10.04
C VAL A 249 -23.83 -26.71 11.58
N PRO A 250 -22.83 -27.35 12.21
CA PRO A 250 -22.65 -27.28 13.65
C PRO A 250 -22.36 -25.82 14.06
N ILE A 251 -23.05 -25.36 15.10
CA ILE A 251 -22.83 -24.04 15.70
C ILE A 251 -21.86 -24.23 16.86
N LEU A 252 -20.75 -23.49 16.87
CA LEU A 252 -19.79 -23.51 17.98
C LEU A 252 -20.41 -22.88 19.23
N GLU A 253 -19.84 -23.09 20.43
CA GLU A 253 -20.24 -22.34 21.64
C GLU A 253 -20.16 -20.82 21.44
N SER A 254 -19.32 -20.36 20.50
CA SER A 254 -19.21 -18.97 20.10
C SER A 254 -20.36 -18.46 19.20
N GLY A 255 -21.31 -19.31 18.81
CA GLY A 255 -22.46 -18.96 17.97
C GLY A 255 -22.21 -18.98 16.46
N ARG A 256 -21.01 -19.39 16.00
CA ARG A 256 -20.60 -19.36 14.60
C ARG A 256 -21.03 -20.60 13.81
N ALA A 257 -21.56 -20.39 12.61
CA ALA A 257 -21.87 -21.45 11.63
C ALA A 257 -20.60 -21.93 10.90
N VAL A 258 -20.32 -23.24 10.94
CA VAL A 258 -19.20 -23.93 10.30
C VAL A 258 -19.43 -24.22 8.80
N GLY A 259 -18.55 -23.72 7.93
CA GLY A 259 -18.30 -24.26 6.59
C GLY A 259 -18.86 -23.45 5.39
N LYS A 260 -17.95 -22.91 4.56
CA LYS A 260 -18.23 -22.69 3.13
C LYS A 260 -17.78 -23.96 2.38
N ALA A 261 -18.57 -24.43 1.42
CA ALA A 261 -18.34 -25.68 0.69
C ALA A 261 -16.92 -25.78 0.09
N LEU A 262 -16.37 -26.99 0.03
CA LEU A 262 -15.08 -27.26 -0.60
C LEU A 262 -15.13 -26.91 -2.12
N PRO A 263 -14.01 -26.48 -2.72
CA PRO A 263 -13.94 -26.24 -4.17
C PRO A 263 -14.29 -27.51 -4.96
N GLY A 264 -15.04 -27.36 -6.06
CA GLY A 264 -15.48 -28.49 -6.89
C GLY A 264 -14.35 -29.27 -7.61
N ASP A 265 -13.11 -28.79 -7.55
CA ASP A 265 -11.90 -29.45 -8.08
C ASP A 265 -11.13 -30.26 -7.01
N TYR A 266 -11.70 -30.41 -5.81
CA TYR A 266 -11.09 -31.14 -4.71
C TYR A 266 -11.36 -32.65 -4.85
N THR A 267 -10.53 -33.33 -5.65
CA THR A 267 -10.57 -34.79 -5.85
C THR A 267 -9.37 -35.47 -5.18
N GLY A 268 -9.61 -36.53 -4.40
CA GLY A 268 -8.55 -37.33 -3.77
C GLY A 268 -7.81 -36.67 -2.60
N GLY A 269 -8.42 -35.71 -1.91
CA GLY A 269 -7.85 -35.01 -0.75
C GLY A 269 -8.49 -35.38 0.59
N VAL A 270 -8.07 -34.71 1.67
CA VAL A 270 -8.65 -34.85 3.02
C VAL A 270 -9.41 -33.59 3.41
N LYS A 271 -10.48 -33.74 4.19
CA LYS A 271 -11.11 -32.56 4.80
C LYS A 271 -10.28 -32.13 6.00
N ARG A 272 -9.69 -30.94 5.91
CA ARG A 272 -8.86 -30.33 6.96
C ARG A 272 -9.58 -29.15 7.60
N VAL A 273 -9.75 -29.21 8.91
CA VAL A 273 -10.36 -28.17 9.73
C VAL A 273 -9.31 -27.61 10.68
N VAL A 274 -9.14 -26.28 10.66
CA VAL A 274 -8.29 -25.55 11.61
C VAL A 274 -9.16 -25.12 12.77
N VAL A 275 -8.70 -25.40 13.99
CA VAL A 275 -9.39 -25.08 15.23
C VAL A 275 -8.52 -24.14 16.04
N ILE A 276 -9.09 -23.01 16.46
CA ILE A 276 -8.53 -22.14 17.48
C ILE A 276 -9.38 -22.36 18.73
N ASP A 277 -8.79 -22.93 19.78
CA ASP A 277 -9.53 -23.40 20.96
C ASP A 277 -10.46 -22.32 21.54
N GLY A 278 -11.76 -22.61 21.54
CA GLY A 278 -12.81 -21.72 22.06
C GLY A 278 -13.08 -20.47 21.22
N VAL A 279 -12.49 -20.34 20.04
CA VAL A 279 -12.59 -19.13 19.18
C VAL A 279 -13.12 -19.47 17.80
N ASP A 280 -12.45 -20.35 17.06
CA ASP A 280 -12.75 -20.63 15.66
C ASP A 280 -12.65 -22.12 15.31
N ARG A 281 -13.45 -22.56 14.34
CA ARG A 281 -13.37 -23.89 13.73
C ARG A 281 -13.80 -23.80 12.28
N ASN A 282 -12.84 -23.85 11.36
CA ASN A 282 -13.08 -23.63 9.93
C ASN A 282 -12.34 -24.62 9.04
N PRO A 283 -12.98 -25.14 7.98
CA PRO A 283 -12.26 -25.81 6.91
C PRO A 283 -11.22 -24.86 6.29
N CYS A 284 -9.96 -25.26 6.33
CA CYS A 284 -8.87 -24.48 5.74
C CYS A 284 -7.67 -25.39 5.42
N CYS A 285 -7.11 -25.20 4.23
CA CYS A 285 -5.95 -25.95 3.75
C CYS A 285 -4.61 -25.24 3.99
N GLY A 286 -4.62 -23.98 4.43
CA GLY A 286 -3.41 -23.18 4.66
C GLY A 286 -2.61 -23.60 5.89
N THR A 287 -1.41 -23.06 6.04
CA THR A 287 -0.57 -23.30 7.22
C THR A 287 -0.87 -22.27 8.30
N HIS A 288 -0.88 -22.72 9.56
CA HIS A 288 -1.24 -21.91 10.72
C HIS A 288 -0.20 -22.07 11.81
N LEU A 289 -0.07 -21.06 12.66
CA LEU A 289 0.77 -21.13 13.86
C LEU A 289 0.16 -22.13 14.85
N PRO A 290 0.94 -22.76 15.74
CA PRO A 290 0.43 -23.69 16.74
C PRO A 290 -0.30 -23.03 17.93
N SER A 291 -0.19 -21.71 18.07
CA SER A 291 -0.92 -20.91 19.06
C SER A 291 -1.09 -19.48 18.55
N ILE A 292 -2.21 -18.84 18.91
CA ILE A 292 -2.38 -17.41 18.63
C ILE A 292 -1.45 -16.53 19.48
N HIS A 293 -0.79 -17.07 20.52
CA HIS A 293 0.27 -16.36 21.25
C HIS A 293 1.41 -15.93 20.32
N ASN A 294 1.69 -16.73 19.29
CA ASN A 294 2.75 -16.45 18.33
C ASN A 294 2.46 -15.22 17.44
N LEU A 295 1.23 -14.70 17.45
CA LEU A 295 0.88 -13.42 16.83
C LEU A 295 1.42 -12.22 17.62
N GLN A 296 1.70 -12.38 18.92
CA GLN A 296 2.23 -11.37 19.85
C GLN A 296 1.30 -10.16 20.08
N LEU A 297 0.99 -9.41 19.03
CA LEU A 297 0.12 -8.23 19.03
C LEU A 297 -0.76 -8.26 17.79
N PHE A 298 -1.91 -7.59 17.88
CA PHE A 298 -2.86 -7.43 16.79
C PHE A 298 -3.26 -5.96 16.64
N LEU A 299 -3.22 -5.44 15.42
CA LEU A 299 -3.56 -4.04 15.11
C LEU A 299 -4.49 -3.96 13.89
N LEU A 300 -5.51 -3.11 14.00
CA LEU A 300 -6.40 -2.69 12.91
C LEU A 300 -6.05 -1.26 12.50
N PRO A 301 -5.04 -1.06 11.61
CA PRO A 301 -4.48 0.28 11.37
C PRO A 301 -5.45 1.25 10.68
N HIS A 302 -6.31 0.77 9.78
CA HIS A 302 -7.30 1.59 9.08
C HIS A 302 -8.37 0.74 8.37
N THR A 303 -9.40 1.40 7.87
CA THR A 303 -10.47 0.82 7.06
C THR A 303 -10.72 1.64 5.81
N ASP A 304 -11.00 0.98 4.68
CA ASP A 304 -11.42 1.63 3.44
C ASP A 304 -12.86 1.26 3.10
N ALA A 305 -13.73 2.25 2.87
CA ALA A 305 -15.06 2.03 2.30
C ALA A 305 -14.96 1.80 0.78
N LEU A 306 -15.51 0.68 0.30
CA LEU A 306 -15.62 0.36 -1.11
C LEU A 306 -17.06 0.61 -1.57
N SER A 307 -17.28 1.74 -2.26
CA SER A 307 -18.55 1.97 -2.95
C SER A 307 -18.59 1.13 -4.24
N ARG A 308 -19.45 0.10 -4.26
CA ARG A 308 -19.87 -0.57 -5.50
C ARG A 308 -21.35 -0.26 -5.70
N SER A 309 -21.77 -0.18 -6.98
CA SER A 309 -23.06 0.29 -7.54
C SER A 309 -24.39 0.08 -6.77
N SER A 310 -24.45 -0.70 -5.69
CA SER A 310 -25.62 -0.83 -4.81
C SER A 310 -25.31 -1.25 -3.35
N THR A 311 -24.06 -1.56 -2.99
CA THR A 311 -23.66 -2.04 -1.65
C THR A 311 -22.29 -1.48 -1.24
N THR A 312 -22.21 -0.88 -0.06
CA THR A 312 -20.96 -0.32 0.50
C THR A 312 -20.27 -1.36 1.36
N THR A 313 -19.48 -2.23 0.75
CA THR A 313 -18.56 -3.12 1.47
C THR A 313 -17.40 -2.31 2.06
N ALA A 314 -16.70 -2.82 3.07
CA ALA A 314 -15.49 -2.19 3.58
C ALA A 314 -14.32 -3.19 3.64
N ARG A 315 -13.10 -2.68 3.49
CA ARG A 315 -11.87 -3.40 3.79
C ARG A 315 -11.41 -3.04 5.18
N LEU A 316 -11.24 -4.05 6.02
CA LEU A 316 -10.59 -3.92 7.31
C LEU A 316 -9.18 -4.47 7.18
N TYR A 317 -8.20 -3.58 7.28
CA TYR A 317 -6.79 -3.96 7.24
C TYR A 317 -6.34 -4.41 8.61
N PHE A 318 -5.44 -5.39 8.66
CA PHE A 318 -4.89 -5.92 9.90
C PHE A 318 -3.41 -6.25 9.78
N LEU A 319 -2.72 -6.15 10.91
CA LEU A 319 -1.31 -6.48 11.11
C LEU A 319 -1.17 -7.27 12.41
N ALA A 320 -0.26 -8.25 12.40
CA ALA A 320 0.14 -9.00 13.58
C ALA A 320 1.56 -9.54 13.41
N GLY A 321 2.12 -10.10 14.49
CA GLY A 321 3.41 -10.78 14.47
C GLY A 321 4.54 -9.94 13.87
N PRO A 322 5.43 -10.53 13.05
CA PRO A 322 6.58 -9.82 12.48
C PRO A 322 6.21 -8.55 11.69
N ARG A 323 5.10 -8.56 10.93
CA ARG A 323 4.67 -7.37 10.18
C ARG A 323 4.32 -6.21 11.10
N LEU A 324 3.64 -6.49 12.21
CA LEU A 324 3.26 -5.46 13.16
C LEU A 324 4.48 -4.90 13.88
N ILE A 325 5.44 -5.73 14.28
CA ILE A 325 6.70 -5.26 14.87
C ILE A 325 7.41 -4.30 13.90
N ALA A 326 7.58 -4.72 12.65
CA ALA A 326 8.23 -3.89 11.63
C ALA A 326 7.47 -2.58 11.38
N HIS A 327 6.13 -2.64 11.36
CA HIS A 327 5.27 -1.45 11.25
C HIS A 327 5.46 -0.49 12.44
N LEU A 328 5.46 -0.99 13.68
CA LEU A 328 5.67 -0.18 14.88
C LEU A 328 7.06 0.46 14.90
N THR A 329 8.11 -0.29 14.52
CA THR A 329 9.47 0.25 14.40
C THR A 329 9.53 1.37 13.37
N SER A 330 8.94 1.17 12.19
CA SER A 330 8.91 2.19 11.12
C SER A 330 8.13 3.43 11.56
N THR A 331 6.94 3.26 12.14
CA THR A 331 6.11 4.35 12.65
C THR A 331 6.80 5.13 13.77
N HIS A 332 7.49 4.44 14.68
CA HIS A 332 8.27 5.08 15.74
C HIS A 332 9.42 5.92 15.17
N ALA A 333 10.16 5.40 14.20
CA ALA A 333 11.24 6.13 13.53
C ALA A 333 10.71 7.38 12.80
N LEU A 334 9.59 7.26 12.08
CA LEU A 334 8.93 8.39 11.41
C LEU A 334 8.50 9.47 12.40
N LEU A 335 7.81 9.09 13.48
CA LEU A 335 7.37 10.05 14.51
C LEU A 335 8.55 10.74 15.20
N THR A 336 9.63 10.01 15.45
CA THR A 336 10.86 10.55 16.06
C THR A 336 11.52 11.57 15.13
N ALA A 337 11.64 11.24 13.84
CA ALA A 337 12.17 12.16 12.84
C ALA A 337 11.31 13.42 12.72
N THR A 338 9.97 13.29 12.70
CA THR A 338 9.06 14.43 12.70
C THR A 338 9.19 15.29 13.96
N GLY A 339 9.28 14.67 15.14
CA GLY A 339 9.53 15.36 16.41
C GLY A 339 10.82 16.16 16.39
N SER A 340 11.91 15.61 15.81
CA SER A 340 13.18 16.31 15.63
C SER A 340 13.05 17.54 14.73
N VAL A 341 12.33 17.45 13.61
CA VAL A 341 12.10 18.59 12.70
C VAL A 341 11.32 19.70 13.42
N LEU A 342 10.32 19.33 14.22
CA LEU A 342 9.47 20.26 14.94
C LEU A 342 10.05 20.71 16.29
N SER A 343 11.22 20.18 16.68
CA SER A 343 11.88 20.42 17.97
C SER A 343 10.94 20.15 19.16
N CYS A 344 10.21 19.03 19.14
CA CYS A 344 9.28 18.63 20.19
C CYS A 344 9.33 17.12 20.48
N GLY A 345 8.85 16.71 21.66
CA GLY A 345 8.69 15.30 22.00
C GLY A 345 7.61 14.64 21.14
N THR A 346 7.72 13.32 20.88
CA THR A 346 6.78 12.58 20.02
C THR A 346 5.30 12.72 20.40
N PRO A 347 4.89 12.80 21.68
CA PRO A 347 3.48 13.00 22.02
C PRO A 347 2.93 14.39 21.64
N LEU A 348 3.81 15.39 21.49
CA LEU A 348 3.45 16.78 21.17
C LEU A 348 3.45 17.05 19.66
N VAL A 349 3.90 16.10 18.84
CA VAL A 349 3.96 16.28 17.38
C VAL A 349 2.63 16.73 16.78
N PRO A 350 1.46 16.14 17.10
CA PRO A 350 0.19 16.58 16.51
C PRO A 350 -0.15 18.03 16.85
N GLU A 351 0.03 18.42 18.12
CA GLU A 351 -0.19 19.79 18.57
C GLU A 351 0.77 20.76 17.87
N ARG A 352 2.05 20.40 17.77
CA ARG A 352 3.07 21.26 17.16
C ARG A 352 2.84 21.43 15.65
N VAL A 353 2.37 20.39 14.96
CA VAL A 353 1.91 20.51 13.56
C VAL A 353 0.76 21.49 13.43
N ALA A 354 -0.26 21.41 14.30
CA ALA A 354 -1.38 22.32 14.29
C ALA A 354 -0.95 23.79 14.54
N GLN A 355 -0.01 23.99 15.48
CA GLN A 355 0.58 25.31 15.75
C GLN A 355 1.31 25.87 14.52
N VAL A 356 2.16 25.07 13.85
CA VAL A 356 2.88 25.50 12.64
C VAL A 356 1.92 25.87 11.51
N VAL A 357 0.84 25.11 11.31
CA VAL A 357 -0.19 25.42 10.32
C VAL A 357 -0.88 26.75 10.63
N GLU A 358 -1.22 27.00 11.89
CA GLU A 358 -1.86 28.24 12.32
C GLU A 358 -0.90 29.45 12.24
N GLU A 359 0.36 29.29 12.65
CA GLU A 359 1.41 30.30 12.51
C GLU A 359 1.62 30.68 11.04
N ARG A 360 1.68 29.68 10.15
CA ARG A 360 1.74 29.92 8.70
C ARG A 360 0.54 30.73 8.21
N ARG A 361 -0.68 30.35 8.60
CA ARG A 361 -1.90 31.09 8.22
C ARG A 361 -1.87 32.54 8.70
N LYS A 362 -1.41 32.78 9.93
CA LYS A 362 -1.26 34.14 10.48
C LYS A 362 -0.18 34.95 9.75
N ALA A 363 0.95 34.33 9.41
CA ALA A 363 2.03 34.96 8.66
C ALA A 363 1.59 35.33 7.24
N GLU A 364 0.87 34.43 6.54
CA GLU A 364 0.30 34.69 5.21
C GLU A 364 -0.71 35.85 5.27
N LYS A 365 -1.56 35.92 6.30
CA LYS A 365 -2.47 37.06 6.49
C LYS A 365 -1.70 38.37 6.74
N ARG A 366 -0.71 38.36 7.62
CA ARG A 366 0.10 39.55 7.92
C ARG A 366 0.86 40.03 6.67
N LEU A 367 1.35 39.11 5.84
CA LEU A 367 1.98 39.44 4.57
C LEU A 367 0.99 40.18 3.65
N ALA A 368 -0.24 39.68 3.51
CA ALA A 368 -1.26 40.34 2.72
C ALA A 368 -1.62 41.74 3.25
N ASP A 369 -1.71 41.92 4.57
CA ASP A 369 -1.97 43.21 5.20
C ASP A 369 -0.83 44.21 4.92
N VAL A 370 0.44 43.79 5.07
CA VAL A 370 1.62 44.62 4.77
C VAL A 370 1.73 44.93 3.27
N GLU A 371 1.36 43.99 2.40
CA GLU A 371 1.28 44.21 0.96
C GLU A 371 0.22 45.28 0.61
N LEU A 372 -0.91 45.32 1.31
CA LEU A 372 -1.90 46.39 1.14
C LEU A 372 -1.34 47.75 1.59
N GLU A 373 -0.70 47.82 2.77
CA GLU A 373 -0.08 49.06 3.27
C GLU A 373 1.01 49.57 2.31
N LEU A 374 1.84 48.68 1.78
CA LEU A 374 2.87 49.01 0.81
C LEU A 374 2.26 49.49 -0.52
N ALA A 375 1.20 48.84 -0.98
CA ALA A 375 0.49 49.24 -2.19
C ALA A 375 -0.09 50.66 -2.08
N GLU A 376 -0.64 51.01 -0.92
CA GLU A 376 -1.10 52.36 -0.63
C GLU A 376 0.06 53.37 -0.60
N GLN A 377 1.21 53.00 -0.01
CA GLN A 377 2.37 53.88 0.02
C GLN A 377 2.93 54.14 -1.39
N ILE A 378 3.05 53.11 -2.22
CA ILE A 378 3.46 53.24 -3.62
C ILE A 378 2.52 54.17 -4.38
N ALA A 379 1.20 54.04 -4.17
CA ALA A 379 0.22 54.92 -4.79
C ALA A 379 0.36 56.39 -4.34
N ARG A 380 0.63 56.63 -3.05
CA ARG A 380 0.91 57.98 -2.52
C ARG A 380 2.18 58.57 -3.13
N ASP A 381 3.25 57.79 -3.24
CA ASP A 381 4.52 58.22 -3.83
C ASP A 381 4.35 58.58 -5.32
N PHE A 382 3.53 57.83 -6.05
CA PHE A 382 3.17 58.19 -7.43
C PHE A 382 2.35 59.47 -7.49
N LEU A 383 1.36 59.65 -6.61
CA LEU A 383 0.56 60.88 -6.56
C LEU A 383 1.43 62.12 -6.33
N HIS A 384 2.44 62.04 -5.46
CA HIS A 384 3.36 63.15 -5.19
C HIS A 384 4.23 63.53 -6.41
N GLN A 385 4.43 62.62 -7.35
CA GLN A 385 5.17 62.86 -8.59
C GLN A 385 4.26 63.41 -9.72
N MET A 386 2.94 63.44 -9.52
CA MET A 386 1.99 63.90 -10.55
C MET A 386 1.94 65.42 -10.64
N ILE A 387 2.16 65.95 -11.84
CA ILE A 387 1.98 67.36 -12.18
C ILE A 387 0.54 67.57 -12.69
N GLU A 388 -0.12 68.64 -12.25
CA GLU A 388 -1.49 68.94 -12.65
C GLU A 388 -1.57 69.31 -14.14
N GLY A 389 -2.56 68.76 -14.85
CA GLY A 389 -2.76 68.97 -16.29
C GLY A 389 -1.93 68.06 -17.21
N GLU A 390 -0.98 67.29 -16.68
CA GLU A 390 -0.16 66.35 -17.46
C GLU A 390 -0.60 64.89 -17.27
N LEU A 391 -0.36 64.05 -18.28
CA LEU A 391 -0.55 62.61 -18.18
C LEU A 391 0.64 62.00 -17.43
N PHE A 392 0.41 61.52 -16.21
CA PHE A 392 1.43 60.82 -15.45
C PHE A 392 1.68 59.42 -16.02
N LYS A 393 2.94 59.11 -16.32
CA LYS A 393 3.39 57.83 -16.89
C LYS A 393 4.43 57.21 -15.98
N LYS A 394 4.23 55.95 -15.57
CA LYS A 394 5.22 55.25 -14.74
C LYS A 394 5.27 53.77 -15.08
N TYR A 395 6.48 53.21 -15.05
CA TYR A 395 6.71 51.78 -15.04
C TYR A 395 7.42 51.36 -13.75
N VAL A 396 6.97 50.27 -13.14
CA VAL A 396 7.64 49.64 -11.99
C VAL A 396 7.71 48.13 -12.18
N HIS A 397 8.91 47.58 -12.05
CA HIS A 397 9.17 46.15 -11.95
C HIS A 397 9.36 45.72 -10.49
N ARG A 398 8.91 44.51 -10.17
CA ARG A 398 9.23 43.82 -8.92
C ARG A 398 9.73 42.41 -9.20
N THR A 399 10.68 41.95 -8.41
CA THR A 399 11.00 40.53 -8.29
C THR A 399 10.23 39.95 -7.11
N ASP A 400 9.42 38.92 -7.36
CA ASP A 400 8.54 38.29 -6.37
C ASP A 400 8.31 36.81 -6.71
N ASP A 401 8.60 35.93 -5.74
CA ASP A 401 8.41 34.48 -5.86
C ASP A 401 7.02 34.00 -5.41
N THR A 402 6.12 34.94 -5.09
CA THR A 402 4.74 34.62 -4.73
C THR A 402 3.99 33.91 -5.84
N GLY A 403 3.16 32.93 -5.45
CA GLY A 403 2.24 32.24 -6.37
C GLY A 403 1.10 33.12 -6.90
N ASN A 404 0.90 34.32 -6.34
CA ASN A 404 -0.17 35.25 -6.73
C ASN A 404 0.33 36.68 -6.97
N ALA A 405 1.29 36.85 -7.89
CA ALA A 405 1.87 38.16 -8.17
C ALA A 405 0.83 39.21 -8.60
N LEU A 406 -0.23 38.78 -9.30
CA LEU A 406 -1.31 39.68 -9.72
C LEU A 406 -2.06 40.29 -8.53
N GLY A 407 -2.10 39.63 -7.38
CA GLY A 407 -2.77 40.12 -6.17
C GLY A 407 -2.20 41.46 -5.71
N PHE A 408 -0.88 41.52 -5.48
CA PHE A 408 -0.20 42.75 -5.05
C PHE A 408 -0.24 43.85 -6.12
N LEU A 409 -0.02 43.53 -7.40
CA LEU A 409 -0.14 44.51 -8.48
C LEU A 409 -1.56 45.10 -8.53
N SER A 410 -2.58 44.25 -8.30
CA SER A 410 -3.98 44.68 -8.23
C SER A 410 -4.22 45.56 -7.01
N ALA A 411 -3.58 45.29 -5.86
CA ALA A 411 -3.66 46.17 -4.69
C ALA A 411 -3.16 47.59 -5.02
N ILE A 412 -1.99 47.72 -5.69
CA ILE A 412 -1.46 49.03 -6.12
C ILE A 412 -2.45 49.73 -7.04
N ALA A 413 -2.97 49.01 -8.05
CA ALA A 413 -3.94 49.58 -8.98
C ALA A 413 -5.24 50.04 -8.30
N SER A 414 -5.72 49.33 -7.28
CA SER A 414 -6.89 49.75 -6.49
C SER A 414 -6.57 50.98 -5.63
N ALA A 415 -5.40 51.03 -4.99
CA ALA A 415 -4.95 52.19 -4.21
C ALA A 415 -4.78 53.44 -5.09
N MET A 416 -4.24 53.28 -6.30
CA MET A 416 -4.13 54.33 -7.31
C MET A 416 -5.49 54.87 -7.73
N ALA A 417 -6.46 53.99 -7.99
CA ALA A 417 -7.82 54.40 -8.38
C ALA A 417 -8.50 55.26 -7.30
N ASN A 418 -8.24 54.96 -6.02
CA ASN A 418 -8.79 55.72 -4.90
C ASN A 418 -8.04 57.05 -4.66
N THR A 419 -6.70 57.03 -4.73
CA THR A 419 -5.85 58.15 -4.31
C THR A 419 -5.65 59.20 -5.41
N ALA A 420 -5.63 58.79 -6.67
CA ALA A 420 -5.42 59.66 -7.84
C ALA A 420 -6.74 60.03 -8.55
N ALA A 421 -7.86 60.03 -7.83
CA ALA A 421 -9.17 60.37 -8.38
C ALA A 421 -9.16 61.77 -9.04
N GLY A 422 -9.58 61.84 -10.30
CA GLY A 422 -9.59 63.08 -11.09
C GLY A 422 -8.25 63.46 -11.74
N LYS A 423 -7.16 62.71 -11.50
CA LYS A 423 -5.87 62.92 -12.18
C LYS A 423 -5.74 62.03 -13.42
N SER A 424 -4.99 62.49 -14.42
CA SER A 424 -4.72 61.72 -15.63
C SER A 424 -3.45 60.88 -15.45
N PHE A 425 -3.56 59.55 -15.51
CA PHE A 425 -2.41 58.66 -15.33
C PHE A 425 -2.51 57.35 -16.10
N VAL A 426 -1.34 56.75 -16.35
CA VAL A 426 -1.18 55.36 -16.79
C VAL A 426 0.09 54.78 -16.17
N VAL A 427 -0.05 53.62 -15.51
CA VAL A 427 1.03 52.94 -14.82
C VAL A 427 1.11 51.49 -15.31
N VAL A 428 2.31 51.06 -15.67
CA VAL A 428 2.62 49.65 -15.96
C VAL A 428 3.33 49.07 -14.74
N LEU A 429 2.83 47.97 -14.23
CA LEU A 429 3.38 47.21 -13.14
C LEU A 429 3.74 45.82 -13.64
N SER A 430 4.92 45.31 -13.33
CA SER A 430 5.29 43.94 -13.68
C SER A 430 5.96 43.22 -12.52
N SER A 431 5.81 41.90 -12.49
CA SER A 431 6.39 41.04 -11.47
C SER A 431 6.97 39.78 -12.09
N SER A 432 8.21 39.45 -11.75
CA SER A 432 8.90 38.22 -12.20
C SER A 432 9.45 37.41 -11.02
N PRO A 433 9.52 36.08 -11.09
CA PRO A 433 10.19 35.29 -10.07
C PRO A 433 11.70 35.57 -10.05
N SER A 434 12.35 35.35 -8.91
CA SER A 434 13.79 35.57 -8.71
C SER A 434 14.63 34.62 -9.56
N ILE A 435 14.18 33.38 -9.71
CA ILE A 435 14.81 32.38 -10.58
C ILE A 435 13.97 32.20 -11.85
N GLN A 436 14.60 32.45 -12.99
CA GLN A 436 13.91 32.49 -14.28
C GLN A 436 14.49 31.50 -15.28
N THR A 437 13.61 30.87 -16.05
CA THR A 437 13.92 29.98 -17.17
C THR A 437 13.14 30.44 -18.41
N ALA A 438 13.34 29.76 -19.54
CA ALA A 438 12.60 30.06 -20.76
C ALA A 438 11.07 29.82 -20.63
N SER A 439 10.63 29.09 -19.60
CA SER A 439 9.21 28.86 -19.30
C SER A 439 8.68 29.67 -18.11
N SER A 440 9.51 30.53 -17.50
CA SER A 440 9.07 31.39 -16.41
C SER A 440 8.02 32.38 -16.87
N VAL A 441 7.07 32.67 -15.99
CA VAL A 441 5.94 33.54 -16.28
C VAL A 441 6.07 34.82 -15.46
N SER A 442 6.20 35.95 -16.13
CA SER A 442 6.11 37.28 -15.50
C SER A 442 4.71 37.83 -15.68
N THR A 443 4.14 38.39 -14.61
CA THR A 443 2.83 39.03 -14.64
C THR A 443 2.99 40.51 -14.96
N VAL A 444 2.14 41.04 -15.84
CA VAL A 444 2.12 42.47 -16.19
C VAL A 444 0.69 43.00 -15.99
N LEU A 445 0.56 44.15 -15.34
CA LEU A 445 -0.68 44.86 -15.12
C LEU A 445 -0.52 46.31 -15.56
N VAL A 446 -1.43 46.79 -16.39
CA VAL A 446 -1.57 48.20 -16.75
C VAL A 446 -2.81 48.74 -16.06
N VAL A 447 -2.68 49.88 -15.40
CA VAL A 447 -3.77 50.62 -14.76
C VAL A 447 -3.72 52.08 -15.19
N GLY A 448 -4.87 52.69 -15.46
CA GLY A 448 -4.90 54.10 -15.86
C GLY A 448 -6.29 54.71 -15.72
N SER A 449 -6.35 56.04 -15.79
CA SER A 449 -7.59 56.82 -15.67
C SER A 449 -8.43 56.86 -16.95
N ASN A 450 -7.88 56.44 -18.10
CA ASN A 450 -8.55 56.42 -19.39
C ASN A 450 -8.45 55.04 -20.06
N ASP A 451 -9.61 54.44 -20.36
CA ASP A 451 -9.75 53.10 -20.94
C ASP A 451 -9.01 52.93 -22.28
N LYS A 452 -9.04 53.97 -23.13
CA LYS A 452 -8.37 53.93 -24.44
C LYS A 452 -6.86 53.89 -24.25
N THR A 453 -6.32 54.77 -23.41
CA THR A 453 -4.88 54.81 -23.08
C THR A 453 -4.41 53.48 -22.50
N VAL A 454 -5.16 52.88 -21.57
CA VAL A 454 -4.83 51.57 -20.98
C VAL A 454 -4.80 50.47 -22.04
N LYS A 455 -5.79 50.46 -22.95
CA LYS A 455 -5.84 49.50 -24.06
C LYS A 455 -4.68 49.68 -25.02
N ASP A 456 -4.37 50.92 -25.42
CA ASP A 456 -3.30 51.23 -26.35
C ASP A 456 -1.93 50.80 -25.79
N VAL A 457 -1.66 51.03 -24.50
CA VAL A 457 -0.46 50.51 -23.82
C VAL A 457 -0.46 48.98 -23.81
N GLY A 458 -1.58 48.34 -23.44
CA GLY A 458 -1.69 46.89 -23.42
C GLY A 458 -1.40 46.24 -24.78
N GLU A 459 -1.92 46.80 -25.87
CA GLU A 459 -1.63 46.34 -27.24
C GLU A 459 -0.18 46.65 -27.67
N GLY A 460 0.39 47.77 -27.22
CA GLY A 460 1.81 48.08 -27.39
C GLY A 460 2.71 47.02 -26.74
N LEU A 461 2.40 46.62 -25.51
CA LEU A 461 3.13 45.57 -24.78
C LEU A 461 2.95 44.19 -25.45
N LYS A 462 1.77 43.87 -25.96
CA LYS A 462 1.57 42.65 -26.78
C LYS A 462 2.48 42.63 -28.00
N THR A 463 2.52 43.75 -28.74
CA THR A 463 3.22 43.84 -30.01
C THR A 463 4.74 43.86 -29.83
N LYS A 464 5.25 44.65 -28.87
CA LYS A 464 6.69 44.85 -28.69
C LYS A 464 7.35 43.84 -27.74
N LEU A 465 6.63 43.35 -26.72
CA LEU A 465 7.16 42.42 -25.70
C LEU A 465 6.57 41.01 -25.78
N GLY A 466 5.59 40.75 -26.64
CA GLY A 466 4.95 39.44 -26.76
C GLY A 466 4.12 39.05 -25.53
N VAL A 467 3.75 40.00 -24.68
CA VAL A 467 2.89 39.74 -23.52
C VAL A 467 1.53 39.25 -24.00
N LYS A 468 1.02 38.15 -23.44
CA LYS A 468 -0.31 37.62 -23.78
C LYS A 468 -1.30 38.01 -22.70
N GLY A 469 -2.33 38.78 -23.05
CA GLY A 469 -3.24 39.35 -22.07
C GLY A 469 -4.45 40.07 -22.65
N GLY A 470 -5.24 40.66 -21.77
CA GLY A 470 -6.45 41.42 -22.11
C GLY A 470 -6.87 42.33 -20.96
N GLY A 471 -7.76 43.26 -21.26
CA GLY A 471 -8.22 44.26 -20.30
C GLY A 471 -9.64 44.72 -20.57
N LYS A 472 -10.28 45.27 -19.54
CA LYS A 472 -11.59 45.93 -19.62
C LYS A 472 -11.58 47.13 -18.69
N GLY A 473 -12.04 48.28 -19.18
CA GLY A 473 -12.09 49.51 -18.41
C GLY A 473 -10.69 50.02 -18.05
N PRO A 474 -10.47 50.47 -16.80
CA PRO A 474 -9.22 51.12 -16.37
C PRO A 474 -8.06 50.12 -16.12
N ARG A 475 -8.22 48.85 -16.51
CA ARG A 475 -7.26 47.78 -16.23
C ARG A 475 -7.03 46.86 -17.43
N TRP A 476 -5.77 46.50 -17.63
CA TRP A 476 -5.33 45.45 -18.55
C TRP A 476 -4.29 44.57 -17.88
N SER A 477 -4.38 43.25 -18.05
CA SER A 477 -3.41 42.32 -17.46
C SER A 477 -2.94 41.29 -18.48
N GLY A 478 -1.70 40.84 -18.33
CA GLY A 478 -1.10 39.86 -19.21
C GLY A 478 0.06 39.10 -18.58
N LYS A 479 0.52 38.10 -19.32
CA LYS A 479 1.63 37.23 -18.94
C LYS A 479 2.71 37.25 -20.01
N PHE A 480 3.93 37.49 -19.60
CA PHE A 480 5.14 37.31 -20.41
C PHE A 480 5.75 35.93 -20.10
N ILE A 481 6.18 35.21 -21.12
CA ILE A 481 6.84 33.90 -20.95
C ILE A 481 8.31 34.05 -21.38
N GLY A 482 9.22 33.75 -20.45
CA GLY A 482 10.66 33.81 -20.67
C GLY A 482 11.38 34.49 -19.52
N VAL A 483 12.64 34.86 -19.78
CA VAL A 483 13.49 35.57 -18.81
C VAL A 483 13.30 37.07 -18.98
N TRP A 484 12.74 37.72 -17.95
CA TRP A 484 12.65 39.16 -17.80
C TRP A 484 13.98 39.73 -17.29
N LYS A 485 14.66 40.50 -18.13
CA LYS A 485 15.88 41.23 -17.79
C LYS A 485 15.56 42.71 -17.81
N ASP A 486 15.65 43.37 -16.66
CA ASP A 486 15.31 44.80 -16.59
C ASP A 486 16.08 45.69 -17.59
N THR A 487 17.29 45.30 -17.99
CA THR A 487 18.08 46.01 -19.01
C THR A 487 17.53 45.90 -20.43
N ARG A 488 16.66 44.92 -20.71
CA ARG A 488 16.09 44.66 -22.04
C ARG A 488 14.60 44.96 -22.10
N GLU A 489 13.84 44.49 -21.13
CA GLU A 489 12.38 44.65 -21.13
C GLU A 489 11.94 46.05 -20.68
N SER A 490 12.59 46.66 -19.67
CA SER A 490 12.20 47.98 -19.16
C SER A 490 12.25 49.09 -20.21
N PRO A 491 13.31 49.22 -21.04
CA PRO A 491 13.35 50.24 -22.08
C PRO A 491 12.21 50.12 -23.10
N ILE A 492 11.75 48.90 -23.37
CA ILE A 492 10.63 48.66 -24.29
C ILE A 492 9.31 49.10 -23.66
N VAL A 493 9.12 48.85 -22.36
CA VAL A 493 7.95 49.37 -21.62
C VAL A 493 7.94 50.90 -21.63
N ASP A 494 9.09 51.52 -21.38
CA ASP A 494 9.23 52.98 -21.40
C ASP A 494 8.95 53.55 -22.80
N GLU A 495 9.42 52.90 -23.86
CA GLU A 495 9.12 53.28 -25.25
C GLU A 495 7.60 53.22 -25.54
N VAL A 496 6.89 52.20 -25.04
CA VAL A 496 5.43 52.11 -25.18
C VAL A 496 4.73 53.24 -24.42
N LEU A 497 5.21 53.61 -23.23
CA LEU A 497 4.66 54.72 -22.44
C LEU A 497 4.94 56.09 -23.09
N LEU A 498 6.12 56.30 -23.68
CA LEU A 498 6.49 57.54 -24.36
C LEU A 498 5.69 57.78 -25.65
N GLY A 499 5.21 56.71 -26.30
CA GLY A 499 4.40 56.79 -27.52
C GLY A 499 2.94 57.25 -27.33
N LEU A 500 2.52 57.50 -26.09
CA LEU A 500 1.23 58.10 -25.72
C LEU A 500 1.28 59.63 -25.76
#